data_AF-A0A4U6TF49-F1
#
_entry.id   AF-A0A4U6TF49-F1
#
_cell.length_a   1.000
_cell.length_b   1.000
_cell.length_c   1.000
_cell.angle_alpha   90.00
_cell.angle_beta   90.00
_cell.angle_gamma   90.00
#
_symmetry.space_group_name_H-M   'P 1'
#
loop_
_entity.id
_entity.type
_entity.pdbx_description
1 polymer ?
#
loop_
_entity_poly.entity_id
_entity_poly.type
_entity_poly.pdbx_seq_one_letter_code
_entity_poly.pdbx_strand_id
1 'polypeptide(L)'
;MCPALCILLIMSSSALSTMVEDHTSCDPMDPCTYPKCDTECSEKSKKVKNLPFRPKCDTPEECCCIFYREQHPPLVTGDAGTVATAEDENGSLD
;
A
#
# COMPACT_ATOMS: atom_id res chain seq x y z
N MET A 1 49.97 -14.91 -3.87
CA MET A 1 49.10 -14.01 -3.07
C MET A 1 48.01 -13.52 -4.01
N CYS A 2 46.75 -13.90 -3.79
CA CYS A 2 45.61 -13.53 -4.62
C CYS A 2 44.57 -12.88 -3.69
N PRO A 3 44.37 -11.56 -3.69
CA PRO A 3 43.30 -10.97 -2.92
C PRO A 3 41.99 -11.22 -3.69
N ALA A 4 41.21 -12.18 -3.18
CA ALA A 4 39.86 -12.43 -3.66
C ALA A 4 39.02 -11.17 -3.36
N LEU A 5 38.66 -10.43 -4.42
CA LEU A 5 37.67 -9.36 -4.35
C LEU A 5 36.29 -9.99 -4.10
N CYS A 6 35.77 -9.86 -2.89
CA CYS A 6 34.37 -10.13 -2.60
C CYS A 6 33.52 -8.99 -3.16
N ILE A 7 32.94 -9.21 -4.33
CA ILE A 7 31.94 -8.31 -4.93
C ILE A 7 30.70 -8.38 -4.03
N LEU A 8 30.46 -7.31 -3.27
CA LEU A 8 29.23 -7.10 -2.52
C LEU A 8 28.08 -6.93 -3.53
N LEU A 9 27.32 -8.00 -3.77
CA LEU A 9 26.07 -7.92 -4.51
C LEU A 9 25.03 -7.23 -3.63
N ILE A 10 24.83 -5.94 -3.87
CA ILE A 10 23.76 -5.17 -3.24
C ILE A 10 22.45 -5.65 -3.87
N MET A 11 21.76 -6.57 -3.19
CA MET A 11 20.39 -6.95 -3.50
C MET A 11 19.50 -5.72 -3.30
N SER A 12 19.26 -4.94 -4.37
CA SER A 12 18.24 -3.89 -4.37
C SER A 12 16.87 -4.54 -4.22
N SER A 13 16.37 -4.61 -2.99
CA SER A 13 15.00 -5.00 -2.71
C SER A 13 14.11 -3.81 -3.01
N SER A 14 13.55 -3.77 -4.22
CA SER A 14 12.45 -2.85 -4.52
C SER A 14 11.25 -3.29 -3.69
N ALA A 15 10.86 -2.51 -2.69
CA ALA A 15 9.58 -2.70 -2.03
C ALA A 15 8.48 -2.53 -3.08
N LEU A 16 7.85 -3.62 -3.49
CA LEU A 16 6.75 -3.58 -4.44
C LEU A 16 5.53 -3.04 -3.70
N SER A 17 5.16 -1.79 -3.96
CA SER A 17 3.87 -1.26 -3.52
C SER A 17 2.75 -2.06 -4.18
N THR A 18 1.82 -2.57 -3.39
CA THR A 18 0.66 -3.32 -3.89
C THR A 18 -0.59 -2.45 -3.85
N MET A 19 -1.42 -2.51 -4.89
CA MET A 19 -2.74 -1.87 -4.88
C MET A 19 -3.74 -2.85 -4.30
N VAL A 20 -4.42 -2.46 -3.22
CA VAL A 20 -5.47 -3.26 -2.58
C VAL A 20 -6.80 -2.52 -2.67
N GLU A 21 -7.88 -3.27 -2.83
CA GLU A 21 -9.23 -2.70 -2.76
C GLU A 21 -9.44 -2.09 -1.36
N ASP A 22 -9.87 -0.83 -1.32
CA ASP A 22 -10.12 -0.09 -0.09
C ASP A 22 -11.61 -0.13 0.28
N HIS A 23 -12.46 0.33 -0.64
CA HIS A 23 -13.91 0.31 -0.48
C HIS A 23 -14.63 0.39 -1.83
N THR A 24 -15.92 0.02 -1.84
CA THR A 24 -16.80 0.13 -3.00
C THR A 24 -17.98 1.05 -2.68
N SER A 25 -18.34 1.94 -3.61
CA SER A 25 -19.54 2.80 -3.54
C SER A 25 -20.43 2.50 -4.73
N CYS A 26 -21.68 2.09 -4.49
CA CYS A 26 -22.67 1.88 -5.55
C CYS A 26 -23.77 2.93 -5.48
N ASP A 27 -24.16 3.45 -6.64
CA ASP A 27 -25.19 4.45 -6.79
C ASP A 27 -26.15 4.07 -7.92
N PRO A 28 -27.47 4.36 -7.78
CA PRO A 28 -28.43 4.11 -8.83
C PRO A 28 -28.07 4.87 -10.12
N MET A 29 -28.08 4.17 -11.25
CA MET A 29 -27.81 4.74 -12.57
C MET A 29 -28.54 3.93 -13.64
N ASP A 30 -29.59 4.50 -14.23
CA ASP A 30 -30.37 3.87 -15.31
C ASP A 30 -30.36 4.73 -16.59
N PRO A 31 -29.85 4.25 -17.75
CA PRO A 31 -29.06 3.02 -17.87
C PRO A 31 -27.63 3.22 -17.35
N CYS A 32 -27.09 2.20 -16.69
CA CYS A 32 -25.68 2.12 -16.34
C CYS A 32 -24.88 1.88 -17.62
N THR A 33 -24.12 2.89 -18.00
CA THR A 33 -23.16 2.79 -19.09
C THR A 33 -21.77 3.10 -18.55
N TYR A 34 -20.77 2.40 -19.07
CA TYR A 34 -19.39 2.59 -18.63
C TYR A 34 -18.95 4.06 -18.65
N PRO A 35 -19.24 4.89 -19.69
CA PRO A 35 -18.84 6.30 -19.70
C PRO A 35 -19.50 7.16 -18.60
N LYS A 36 -20.79 6.91 -18.30
CA LYS A 36 -21.49 7.63 -17.22
C LYS A 36 -20.95 7.20 -15.86
N CYS A 37 -20.79 5.89 -15.67
CA CYS A 37 -20.27 5.34 -14.43
C CYS A 37 -18.83 5.78 -14.17
N ASP A 38 -17.96 5.80 -15.19
CA ASP A 38 -16.60 6.32 -15.09
C ASP A 38 -16.55 7.79 -14.67
N THR A 39 -17.43 8.63 -15.24
CA THR A 39 -17.54 10.05 -14.86
C THR A 39 -17.94 10.20 -13.39
N GLU A 40 -18.98 9.47 -12.94
CA GLU A 40 -19.41 9.50 -11.54
C GLU A 40 -18.30 9.00 -10.59
N CYS A 41 -17.63 7.91 -10.94
CA CYS A 41 -16.53 7.37 -10.15
C CYS A 41 -15.32 8.32 -10.10
N SER A 42 -15.06 9.06 -11.19
CA SER A 42 -14.03 10.10 -11.22
C SER A 42 -14.36 11.25 -10.28
N GLU A 43 -15.60 11.73 -10.27
CA GLU A 43 -16.04 12.78 -9.34
C GLU A 43 -16.01 12.31 -7.88
N LYS A 44 -16.33 11.05 -7.62
CA LYS A 44 -16.18 10.45 -6.28
C LYS A 44 -14.72 10.29 -5.88
N SER A 45 -13.85 9.83 -6.78
CA SER A 45 -12.41 9.70 -6.56
C SER A 45 -11.79 11.01 -6.09
N LYS A 46 -12.14 12.13 -6.73
CA LYS A 46 -11.68 13.48 -6.34
C LYS A 46 -12.02 13.83 -4.89
N LYS A 47 -13.15 13.34 -4.37
CA LYS A 47 -13.60 13.58 -2.98
C LYS A 47 -12.88 12.67 -1.98
N VAL A 48 -12.38 11.52 -2.41
CA VAL A 48 -11.69 10.54 -1.56
C VAL A 48 -10.18 10.54 -1.78
N LYS A 49 -9.56 11.71 -1.94
CA LYS A 49 -8.09 11.88 -2.11
C LYS A 49 -7.53 11.36 -3.45
N ASN A 50 -8.34 11.37 -4.51
CA ASN A 50 -7.95 10.91 -5.85
C ASN A 50 -7.47 9.44 -5.85
N LEU A 51 -8.14 8.57 -5.07
CA LEU A 51 -7.82 7.15 -5.09
C LEU A 51 -8.05 6.57 -6.50
N PRO A 52 -7.14 5.71 -7.00
CA PRO A 52 -7.39 4.91 -8.18
C PRO A 52 -8.72 4.18 -8.06
N PHE A 53 -9.48 4.10 -9.15
CA PHE A 53 -10.80 3.49 -9.15
C PHE A 53 -11.03 2.62 -10.38
N ARG A 54 -12.04 1.75 -10.28
CA ARG A 54 -12.58 0.97 -11.40
C ARG A 54 -14.12 1.05 -11.38
N PRO A 55 -14.76 1.57 -12.44
CA PRO A 55 -16.21 1.53 -12.56
C PRO A 55 -16.69 0.12 -12.93
N LYS A 56 -17.88 -0.24 -12.44
CA LYS A 56 -18.61 -1.46 -12.76
C LYS A 56 -20.09 -1.16 -13.00
N CYS A 57 -20.64 -1.75 -14.05
CA CYS A 57 -22.07 -1.81 -14.34
C CYS A 57 -22.46 -3.29 -14.38
N ASP A 58 -22.41 -3.97 -13.23
CA ASP A 58 -22.77 -5.39 -13.16
C ASP A 58 -24.29 -5.58 -13.39
N THR A 59 -25.08 -4.56 -13.07
CA THR A 59 -26.51 -4.45 -13.41
C THR A 59 -26.75 -3.22 -14.30
N PRO A 60 -27.83 -3.20 -15.09
CA PRO A 60 -28.14 -2.07 -15.97
C PRO A 60 -28.65 -0.83 -15.22
N GLU A 61 -28.94 -0.92 -13.92
CA GLU A 61 -29.57 0.15 -13.13
C GLU A 61 -28.68 0.68 -12.00
N GLU A 62 -27.45 0.19 -11.88
CA GLU A 62 -26.53 0.53 -10.79
C GLU A 62 -25.10 0.66 -11.29
N CYS A 63 -24.45 1.75 -10.89
CA CYS A 63 -23.02 1.99 -11.09
C CYS A 63 -22.28 1.76 -9.78
N CYS A 64 -21.27 0.90 -9.77
CA CYS A 64 -20.40 0.65 -8.64
C CYS A 64 -18.96 1.13 -8.91
N CYS A 65 -18.43 1.97 -8.03
CA CYS A 65 -17.07 2.46 -8.03
C CYS A 65 -16.24 1.71 -7.01
N ILE A 66 -15.27 0.92 -7.48
CA ILE A 66 -14.30 0.24 -6.61
C ILE A 66 -13.07 1.13 -6.49
N PHE A 67 -12.70 1.51 -5.27
CA PHE A 67 -11.51 2.32 -4.99
C PHE A 67 -10.38 1.44 -4.47
N TYR A 68 -9.15 1.77 -4.86
CA TYR A 68 -7.94 1.08 -4.45
C TYR A 68 -7.04 2.02 -3.69
N ARG A 69 -6.32 1.49 -2.70
CA ARG A 69 -5.24 2.19 -2.01
C ARG A 69 -3.92 1.49 -2.22
N GLU A 70 -2.85 2.28 -2.18
CA GLU A 70 -1.51 1.74 -2.13
C GLU A 70 -1.24 1.22 -0.72
N GLN A 71 -0.93 -0.07 -0.62
CA GLN A 71 -0.43 -0.69 0.58
C GLN A 71 1.07 -0.90 0.40
N HIS A 72 1.83 -0.14 1.17
CA HIS A 72 3.25 -0.37 1.32
C HIS A 72 3.43 -1.57 2.27
N PRO A 73 4.33 -2.51 1.95
CA PRO A 73 4.74 -3.53 2.91
C PRO A 73 5.13 -2.84 4.22
N PRO A 74 4.85 -3.43 5.40
CA PRO A 74 5.41 -2.93 6.64
C PRO A 74 6.92 -2.83 6.44
N LEU A 75 7.49 -1.66 6.76
CA LEU A 75 8.93 -1.54 6.90
C LEU A 75 9.31 -2.49 8.04
N VAL A 76 9.71 -3.70 7.68
CA VAL A 76 10.52 -4.53 8.56
C VAL A 76 11.84 -3.78 8.64
N THR A 77 11.92 -2.83 9.57
CA THR A 77 13.20 -2.39 10.11
C THR A 77 13.78 -3.68 10.66
N GLY A 78 14.71 -4.28 9.93
CA GLY A 78 15.43 -5.45 10.38
C GLY A 78 16.20 -5.06 11.61
N ASP A 79 15.58 -5.21 12.79
CA ASP A 79 16.30 -5.41 14.03
C ASP A 79 16.95 -6.79 13.88
N ALA A 80 18.13 -6.78 13.25
CA ALA A 80 19.11 -7.84 13.47
C ALA A 80 19.28 -7.87 14.98
N GLY A 81 18.71 -8.91 15.60
CA GLY A 81 18.50 -8.98 17.04
C GLY A 81 19.70 -8.46 17.80
N THR A 82 19.51 -7.32 18.45
CA THR A 82 20.36 -6.92 19.55
C THR A 82 19.56 -7.24 20.79
N VAL A 83 19.96 -8.30 21.49
CA VAL A 83 19.49 -8.58 22.84
C VAL A 83 19.69 -7.30 23.65
N ALA A 84 18.59 -6.61 23.96
CA ALA A 84 18.61 -5.52 24.92
C ALA A 84 18.90 -6.12 26.29
N THR A 85 20.17 -6.07 26.72
CA THR A 85 20.49 -6.16 28.15
C THR A 85 19.96 -4.88 28.79
N ALA A 86 18.85 -5.02 29.51
CA ALA A 86 18.38 -4.01 30.43
C ALA A 86 19.45 -3.76 31.51
N GLU A 87 19.63 -2.48 31.80
CA GLU A 87 20.55 -1.87 32.75
C GLU A 87 20.09 -2.16 34.19
N ASP A 88 20.99 -2.48 35.13
CA ASP A 88 20.83 -2.01 36.52
C ASP A 88 22.09 -2.16 37.42
N GLU A 89 22.31 -1.09 38.22
CA GLU A 89 22.88 -1.02 39.58
C GLU A 89 24.38 -1.33 39.90
N ASN A 90 25.09 -0.24 40.22
CA ASN A 90 25.64 0.11 41.55
C ASN A 90 27.14 0.48 41.57
N GLY A 91 27.43 1.60 42.23
CA GLY A 91 28.72 2.31 42.20
C GLY A 91 29.82 1.66 43.05
N SER A 92 31.07 1.98 42.70
CA SER A 92 32.24 1.66 43.52
C SER A 92 32.94 2.96 43.90
N LEU A 93 32.81 3.32 45.18
CA LEU A 93 33.76 4.17 45.88
C LEU A 93 34.64 3.23 46.72
N ASP A 94 35.86 2.95 46.25
CA ASP A 94 37.14 2.97 46.99
C ASP A 94 38.30 2.68 46.01
#